data_AF-A0A4U3MQI2-F1
#
_entry.id   AF-A0A4U3MQI2-F1
#
_cell.length_a   1.000
_cell.length_b   1.000
_cell.length_c   1.000
_cell.angle_alpha   90.00
_cell.angle_beta   90.00
_cell.angle_gamma   90.00
#
_symmetry.space_group_name_H-M   'P 1'
#
loop_
_entity.id
_entity.type
_entity.pdbx_description
1 polymer ?
#
loop_
_entity_poly.entity_id
_entity_poly.type
_entity_poly.pdbx_seq_one_letter_code
_entity_poly.pdbx_strand_id
1 'polypeptide(L)'
;MLDREHEPVLDACEAAGIAFLPWRPVLPAVGELAAGFGATPAQLGLAWLLARSPVMLPIPGTSKIAHLEENVAAGAIKLTEAQWERLA
;
A
#
# COMPACT_ATOMS: atom_id res chain seq x y z
N MET A 1 -14.86 0.56 -0.49
CA MET A 1 -15.04 -0.88 -0.79
C MET A 1 -14.45 -1.13 -2.18
N LEU A 2 -13.13 -1.11 -2.45
CA LEU A 2 -11.94 -1.58 -1.72
C LEU A 2 -12.11 -3.05 -1.35
N ASP A 3 -11.88 -3.93 -2.32
CA ASP A 3 -12.02 -5.38 -2.21
C ASP A 3 -11.08 -5.94 -1.13
N ARG A 4 -11.66 -6.47 -0.06
CA ARG A 4 -11.00 -7.08 1.09
C ARG A 4 -11.27 -8.58 1.17
N GLU A 5 -11.73 -9.20 0.08
CA GLU A 5 -12.00 -10.63 0.00
C GLU A 5 -10.80 -11.48 0.44
N HIS A 6 -9.59 -11.00 0.18
CA HIS A 6 -8.35 -11.71 0.45
C HIS A 6 -7.78 -11.44 1.86
N GLU A 7 -8.45 -10.65 2.72
CA GLU A 7 -8.00 -10.41 4.10
C GLU A 7 -7.79 -11.71 4.90
N PRO A 8 -8.69 -12.72 4.85
CA PRO A 8 -8.46 -13.97 5.56
C PRO A 8 -7.23 -14.74 5.03
N VAL A 9 -6.93 -14.60 3.73
CA VAL A 9 -5.73 -15.21 3.12
C VAL A 9 -4.48 -14.46 3.57
N LEU A 10 -4.52 -13.13 3.60
CA LEU A 10 -3.43 -12.31 4.12
C LEU A 10 -3.14 -12.63 5.59
N ASP A 11 -4.17 -12.75 6.43
CA ASP A 11 -4.02 -13.09 7.85
C ASP A 11 -3.39 -14.49 8.02
N ALA A 12 -3.81 -15.46 7.21
CA ALA A 12 -3.21 -16.80 7.20
C ALA A 12 -1.75 -16.77 6.71
N CYS A 13 -1.45 -15.98 5.68
CA CYS A 13 -0.09 -15.76 5.18
C CYS A 13 0.80 -15.13 6.26
N GLU A 14 0.31 -14.11 6.96
CA GLU A 14 1.04 -13.46 8.04
C GLU A 14 1.33 -14.43 9.20
N ALA A 15 0.31 -15.17 9.65
CA ALA A 15 0.47 -16.19 10.69
C ALA A 15 1.47 -17.29 10.30
N ALA A 16 1.58 -17.60 9.00
CA ALA A 16 2.50 -18.61 8.46
C ALA A 16 3.87 -18.04 8.03
N GLY A 17 4.08 -16.72 8.09
CA GLY A 17 5.29 -16.07 7.58
C GLY A 17 5.47 -16.20 6.05
N ILE A 18 4.36 -16.30 5.30
CA ILE A 18 4.33 -16.42 3.84
C ILE A 18 4.10 -15.04 3.23
N ALA A 19 4.92 -14.65 2.26
CA ALA A 19 4.74 -13.42 1.51
C ALA A 19 3.41 -13.40 0.75
N PHE A 20 2.69 -12.29 0.83
CA PHE A 20 1.43 -12.05 0.14
C PHE A 20 1.61 -10.98 -0.96
N LEU A 21 1.42 -11.37 -2.21
CA LEU A 21 1.55 -10.49 -3.37
C LEU A 21 0.16 -10.17 -3.93
N PRO A 22 -0.43 -9.00 -3.62
CA PRO A 22 -1.77 -8.68 -4.08
C PRO A 22 -1.79 -8.48 -5.60
N TRP A 23 -2.72 -9.14 -6.28
CA TRP A 23 -3.01 -8.88 -7.69
C TRP A 23 -3.97 -7.70 -7.82
N ARG A 24 -3.60 -6.69 -8.62
CA ARG A 24 -4.38 -5.45 -8.82
C ARG A 24 -4.93 -4.86 -7.50
N PRO A 25 -4.07 -4.54 -6.52
CA PRO A 25 -4.55 -4.01 -5.26
C PRO A 25 -5.32 -2.72 -5.50
N VAL A 26 -6.46 -2.59 -4.83
CA VAL A 26 -7.22 -1.35 -4.86
C VAL A 26 -6.43 -0.32 -4.06
N LEU A 27 -5.98 0.74 -4.73
CA LEU A 27 -5.36 1.87 -4.07
C LEU A 27 -6.46 2.80 -3.55
N PRO A 28 -6.36 3.28 -2.31
CA PRO A 28 -7.31 4.26 -1.80
C PRO A 28 -7.30 5.54 -2.65
N ALA A 29 -8.45 6.22 -2.70
CA ALA A 29 -8.57 7.51 -3.38
C ALA A 29 -7.93 8.62 -2.54
N VAL A 30 -6.60 8.65 -2.53
CA VAL A 30 -5.80 9.49 -1.63
C VAL A 30 -5.49 10.88 -2.18
N GLY A 31 -6.09 11.29 -3.29
CA GLY A 31 -5.70 12.49 -4.06
C GLY A 31 -5.61 13.77 -3.23
N GLU A 32 -6.66 14.11 -2.47
CA GLU A 32 -6.67 15.33 -1.63
C GLU A 32 -5.88 15.15 -0.33
N LEU A 33 -5.79 13.92 0.18
CA LEU A 33 -5.04 13.61 1.40
C LEU A 33 -3.52 13.64 1.15
N ALA A 34 -3.06 13.26 -0.03
CA ALA A 34 -1.64 13.15 -0.40
C ALA A 34 -0.85 14.43 -0.15
N ALA A 35 -1.45 15.60 -0.43
CA ALA A 35 -0.82 16.90 -0.18
C ALA A 35 -0.48 17.14 1.31
N GLY A 36 -1.30 16.63 2.23
CA GLY A 36 -1.07 16.73 3.68
C GLY A 36 0.06 15.82 4.19
N PHE A 37 0.48 14.83 3.40
CA PHE A 37 1.53 13.87 3.74
C PHE A 37 2.86 14.14 3.02
N GLY A 38 2.90 15.15 2.14
CA GLY A 38 4.10 15.42 1.32
C GLY A 38 4.49 14.27 0.39
N ALA A 39 3.51 13.47 -0.03
CA ALA A 39 3.70 12.28 -0.86
C ALA A 39 2.82 12.36 -2.12
N THR A 40 3.21 11.65 -3.18
CA THR A 40 2.33 11.48 -4.35
C THR A 40 1.17 10.52 -4.03
N PRO A 41 0.04 10.58 -4.75
CA PRO A 41 -1.03 9.61 -4.57
C PRO A 41 -0.59 8.15 -4.74
N ALA A 42 0.32 7.89 -5.69
CA ALA A 42 0.88 6.56 -5.89
C ALA A 42 1.71 6.11 -4.68
N GLN A 43 2.55 7.00 -4.16
CA GLN A 43 3.33 6.74 -2.95
C GLN A 43 2.44 6.42 -1.75
N LEU A 44 1.42 7.25 -1.51
CA LEU A 44 0.55 7.09 -0.35
C LEU A 44 -0.32 5.84 -0.45
N GLY A 45 -0.79 5.49 -1.64
CA GLY A 45 -1.51 4.23 -1.88
C GLY A 45 -0.65 2.99 -1.62
N LEU A 46 0.61 2.99 -2.09
CA LEU A 46 1.54 1.89 -1.83
C LEU A 46 1.94 1.79 -0.36
N ALA A 47 2.20 2.92 0.30
CA ALA A 47 2.48 2.98 1.73
C ALA A 47 1.30 2.44 2.56
N TRP A 48 0.07 2.74 2.14
CA TRP A 48 -1.13 2.21 2.78
C TRP A 48 -1.23 0.69 2.69
N LEU A 49 -0.92 0.09 1.53
CA LEU A 49 -0.87 -1.37 1.39
C LEU A 49 0.23 -1.96 2.28
N LEU A 50 1.46 -1.43 2.20
CA LEU A 50 2.62 -1.92 2.94
C LEU A 50 2.41 -1.85 4.46
N ALA A 51 1.62 -0.90 4.95
CA ALA A 51 1.32 -0.76 6.38
C ALA A 51 0.35 -1.82 6.91
N ARG A 52 -0.44 -2.48 6.06
CA ARG A 52 -1.45 -3.48 6.50
C ARG A 52 -0.83 -4.72 7.13
N SER A 53 0.34 -5.16 6.67
CA SER A 53 0.95 -6.42 7.12
C SER A 53 2.45 -6.47 6.79
N PRO A 54 3.30 -7.04 7.66
CA PRO A 54 4.73 -7.23 7.38
C PRO A 54 5.01 -8.18 6.21
N VAL A 55 4.04 -9.01 5.80
CA VAL A 55 4.19 -9.92 4.65
C VAL A 55 3.58 -9.37 3.36
N MET A 56 3.05 -8.15 3.36
CA MET A 56 2.49 -7.50 2.17
C MET A 56 3.60 -7.07 1.19
N LEU A 57 3.58 -7.61 -0.02
CA LEU A 57 4.53 -7.29 -1.10
C LEU A 57 3.79 -6.84 -2.37
N PRO A 58 3.36 -5.57 -2.47
CA PRO A 58 2.75 -5.07 -3.70
C PRO A 58 3.77 -5.06 -4.83
N ILE A 59 3.31 -5.38 -6.04
CA ILE A 59 4.13 -5.49 -7.26
C ILE A 59 3.77 -4.42 -8.30
N PRO A 60 3.95 -3.12 -8.00
CA PRO A 60 3.56 -2.06 -8.92
C PRO A 60 4.43 -2.08 -10.18
N GLY A 61 3.80 -2.34 -11.32
CA GLY A 61 4.46 -2.24 -12.63
C GLY A 61 4.52 -0.80 -13.13
N THR A 62 5.63 -0.42 -13.75
CA THR A 62 5.77 0.86 -14.47
C THR A 62 6.83 0.77 -15.57
N SER A 63 6.65 1.54 -16.65
CA SER A 63 7.63 1.70 -17.73
C SER A 63 8.41 3.02 -17.65
N LYS A 64 8.15 3.84 -16.63
CA LYS A 64 8.76 5.16 -16.44
C LYS A 64 9.65 5.17 -15.20
N ILE A 65 10.86 5.71 -15.33
CA ILE A 65 11.84 5.82 -14.22
C ILE A 65 11.27 6.67 -13.08
N ALA A 66 10.65 7.82 -13.37
CA ALA A 66 10.06 8.67 -12.32
C ALA A 66 9.04 7.92 -11.45
N HIS A 67 8.17 7.11 -12.06
CA HIS A 67 7.23 6.28 -11.30
C HIS A 67 7.93 5.16 -10.52
N LEU A 68 9.04 4.61 -11.03
CA LEU A 68 9.83 3.62 -10.31
C LEU A 68 10.39 4.25 -9.03
N GLU A 69 10.95 5.45 -9.13
CA GLU A 69 11.47 6.21 -7.99
C GLU A 69 10.37 6.51 -6.96
N GLU A 70 9.18 6.91 -7.41
CA GLU A 70 8.01 7.06 -6.56
C GLU A 70 7.62 5.77 -5.83
N ASN A 71 7.54 4.64 -6.55
CA ASN A 71 7.19 3.33 -5.99
C ASN A 71 8.20 2.86 -4.93
N VAL A 72 9.50 3.11 -5.15
CA VAL A 72 10.55 2.76 -4.19
C VAL A 72 10.45 3.65 -2.95
N ALA A 73 10.25 4.96 -3.14
CA ALA A 73 10.14 5.92 -2.04
C ALA A 73 8.93 5.67 -1.12
N ALA A 74 7.85 5.05 -1.64
CA ALA A 74 6.71 4.64 -0.82
C ALA A 74 7.09 3.75 0.38
N GLY A 75 8.09 2.89 0.25
CA GLY A 75 8.53 2.00 1.34
C GLY A 75 9.11 2.72 2.56
N ALA A 76 9.54 3.97 2.40
CA ALA A 76 10.05 4.81 3.47
C ALA A 76 8.93 5.55 4.24
N ILE A 77 7.71 5.61 3.70
CA ILE A 77 6.58 6.27 4.35
C ILE A 77 6.07 5.38 5.48
N LYS A 78 6.03 5.93 6.70
CA LYS A 78 5.46 5.27 7.88
C LYS A 78 4.14 5.95 8.24
N LEU A 79 3.06 5.18 8.16
CA LEU A 79 1.73 5.62 8.58
C LEU A 79 1.50 5.16 10.02
N THR A 80 0.95 6.04 10.84
CA THR A 80 0.31 5.65 12.10
C THR A 80 -0.99 4.90 11.81
N GLU A 81 -1.48 4.12 12.78
CA GLU A 81 -2.77 3.42 12.66
C GLU A 81 -3.90 4.38 12.25
N ALA A 82 -4.00 5.52 12.94
CA ALA A 82 -5.01 6.54 12.64
C ALA A 82 -4.89 7.13 11.21
N GLN A 83 -3.67 7.24 10.67
CA GLN A 83 -3.46 7.67 9.29
C GLN A 83 -3.83 6.56 8.31
N TRP A 84 -3.49 5.31 8.61
CA TRP A 84 -3.83 4.16 7.80
C TRP A 84 -5.35 3.97 7.70
N GLU A 85 -6.06 4.04 8.82
CA GLU A 85 -7.53 3.98 8.88
C GLU A 85 -8.18 5.14 8.10
N ARG A 86 -7.65 6.36 8.22
CA ARG A 86 -8.19 7.55 7.54
C ARG A 86 -8.08 7.49 6.01
N LEU A 87 -7.16 6.68 5.50
CA LEU A 87 -6.96 6.49 4.07
C LEU A 87 -7.85 5.37 3.49
N ALA A 88 -8.57 4.61 4.32
CA ALA A 88 -9.41 3.47 3.90
C ALA A 88 -10.81 3.87 3.37
#